data_AF-A0A0Q9LXC5-F1
#
_entry.id   AF-A0A0Q9LXC5-F1
#
_cell.length_a   1.000
_cell.length_b   1.000
_cell.length_c   1.000
_cell.angle_alpha   90.00
_cell.angle_beta   90.00
_cell.angle_gamma   90.00
#
_symmetry.space_group_name_H-M   'P 1'
#
loop_
_entity.id
_entity.type
_entity.pdbx_description
1 polymer ?
#
loop_
_entity_poly.entity_id
_entity_poly.type
_entity_poly.pdbx_seq_one_letter_code
_entity_poly.pdbx_strand_id
1 'polypeptide(L)'
;MTGKGLPKDLLAVLGTLYLGGKVPASGDVASALARRKVLKSSVAVSGTTGRWMGSTVASIVHGKDVTLLVKGTSSWSVVGGWWPSMAVYRPDFPTMRVLAIGSDARPGQPVEKCRGDALHIIGVDHKGVGGIVGIPRDSWVPLSSGGNAKVNAALVFGGAKGQVRTIEKASGVQIDGYVITGFYGFRGMVDSLGGIIFVAKQSLRSVDNFQIVKAGTNKLTSKTALALARERKHLPNGDFGRSANQGELIKAGMVMAQKLGPAQLARLLGLMGSHLATSLTPTQVLNLCASLYLSDTAKVPNRVVPGAIGTREGQSVVLLGSQAQSTFSDMKDGRLGA
;
A
#
# COMPACT_ATOMS: atom_id res chain seq x y z
N MET A 1 -11.69 31.80 1.73
CA MET A 1 -11.48 30.34 1.64
C MET A 1 -12.84 29.68 1.53
N THR A 2 -13.09 28.88 0.49
CA THR A 2 -14.36 28.15 0.31
C THR A 2 -14.08 26.68 -0.01
N GLY A 3 -14.93 25.78 0.48
CA GLY A 3 -14.81 24.35 0.20
C GLY A 3 -16.09 23.62 0.58
N LYS A 4 -16.86 23.19 -0.43
CA LYS A 4 -18.17 22.57 -0.23
C LYS A 4 -18.02 21.26 0.53
N GLY A 5 -18.79 21.10 1.62
CA GLY A 5 -18.81 19.87 2.43
C GLY A 5 -17.59 19.65 3.33
N LEU A 6 -16.66 20.60 3.40
CA LEU A 6 -15.49 20.50 4.29
C LEU A 6 -15.77 21.12 5.68
N PRO A 7 -15.23 20.55 6.76
CA PRO A 7 -15.36 21.11 8.11
C PRO A 7 -14.82 22.55 8.23
N LYS A 8 -15.49 23.39 9.03
CA LYS A 8 -15.09 24.81 9.21
C LYS A 8 -13.70 24.97 9.83
N ASP A 9 -13.37 24.13 10.80
CA ASP A 9 -12.05 24.10 11.45
C ASP A 9 -10.92 23.70 10.48
N LEU A 10 -11.21 22.79 9.55
CA LEU A 10 -10.30 22.45 8.46
C LEU A 10 -10.09 23.62 7.49
N LEU A 11 -11.18 24.30 7.10
CA LEU A 11 -11.10 25.48 6.23
C LEU A 11 -10.32 26.63 6.89
N ALA A 12 -10.37 26.78 8.21
CA ALA A 12 -9.57 27.76 8.94
C ALA A 12 -8.07 27.47 8.81
N VAL A 13 -7.64 26.21 8.98
CA VAL A 13 -6.23 25.81 8.78
C VAL A 13 -5.79 26.05 7.34
N LEU A 14 -6.61 25.70 6.36
CA LEU A 14 -6.31 25.98 4.94
C LEU A 14 -6.23 27.50 4.67
N GLY A 15 -7.04 28.31 5.36
CA GLY A 15 -6.93 29.76 5.32
C GLY A 15 -5.55 30.25 5.75
N THR A 16 -5.03 29.75 6.88
CA THR A 16 -3.66 30.09 7.33
C THR A 16 -2.57 29.63 6.35
N LEU A 17 -2.80 28.48 5.70
CA LEU A 17 -1.89 27.92 4.71
C LEU A 17 -1.82 28.82 3.47
N TYR A 18 -2.94 29.09 2.81
CA TYR A 18 -2.93 29.80 1.54
C TYR A 18 -2.92 31.33 1.65
N LEU A 19 -3.57 31.89 2.67
CA LEU A 19 -3.80 33.35 2.78
C LEU A 19 -2.87 34.03 3.81
N GLY A 20 -1.98 33.25 4.43
CA GLY A 20 -1.02 33.73 5.42
C GLY A 20 -1.44 33.45 6.87
N GLY A 21 -0.43 33.34 7.74
CA GLY A 21 -0.59 32.93 9.13
C GLY A 21 0.34 31.78 9.52
N LYS A 22 0.27 31.36 10.79
CA LYS A 22 1.02 30.22 11.31
C LYS A 22 0.34 28.91 10.91
N VAL A 23 1.02 28.09 10.11
CA VAL A 23 0.50 26.77 9.71
C VAL A 23 0.79 25.75 10.82
N PRO A 24 -0.19 24.97 11.29
CA PRO A 24 0.05 23.86 12.19
C PRO A 24 0.74 22.73 11.44
N ALA A 25 2.06 22.70 11.47
CA ALA A 25 2.92 21.69 10.87
C ALA A 25 4.19 21.52 11.71
N SER A 26 4.91 20.41 11.53
CA SER A 26 6.17 20.11 12.21
C SER A 26 7.21 19.52 11.24
N GLY A 27 8.48 19.49 11.67
CA GLY A 27 9.58 18.87 10.90
C GLY A 27 9.73 19.45 9.49
N ASP A 28 10.01 18.58 8.52
CA ASP A 28 10.27 18.95 7.13
C ASP A 28 9.09 19.67 6.47
N VAL A 29 7.85 19.35 6.87
CA VAL A 29 6.64 20.03 6.38
C VAL A 29 6.62 21.49 6.82
N ALA A 30 6.95 21.76 8.10
CA ALA A 30 7.02 23.13 8.61
C ALA A 30 8.15 23.91 7.92
N SER A 31 9.32 23.29 7.74
CA SER A 31 10.46 23.87 7.03
C SER A 31 10.12 24.22 5.58
N ALA A 32 9.44 23.33 4.86
CA ALA A 32 9.00 23.56 3.49
C ALA A 32 7.99 24.71 3.38
N LEU A 33 7.06 24.82 4.34
CA LEU A 33 6.00 25.84 4.34
C LEU A 33 6.42 27.20 4.90
N ALA A 34 7.58 27.29 5.56
CA ALA A 34 8.10 28.54 6.13
C ALA A 34 8.40 29.60 5.07
N ARG A 35 8.79 29.17 3.85
CA ARG A 35 9.14 30.05 2.72
C ARG A 35 8.04 30.17 1.66
N ARG A 36 6.82 29.69 1.96
CA ARG A 36 5.71 29.66 1.00
C ARG A 36 5.29 31.08 0.60
N LYS A 37 4.92 31.26 -0.66
CA LYS A 37 4.26 32.49 -1.13
C LYS A 37 2.76 32.41 -0.82
N VAL A 38 2.24 33.40 -0.11
CA VAL A 38 0.81 33.50 0.20
C VAL A 38 0.03 34.04 -1.00
N LEU A 39 -1.20 33.58 -1.16
CA LEU A 39 -2.12 34.03 -2.20
C LEU A 39 -2.89 35.28 -1.72
N LYS A 40 -3.15 36.21 -2.65
CA LYS A 40 -3.80 37.50 -2.37
C LYS A 40 -5.31 37.52 -2.64
N SER A 41 -5.87 36.41 -3.11
CA SER A 41 -7.27 36.29 -3.53
C SER A 41 -7.96 35.15 -2.80
N SER A 42 -9.30 35.10 -2.88
CA SER A 42 -10.06 33.99 -2.32
C SER A 42 -9.69 32.67 -2.99
N VAL A 43 -9.42 31.67 -2.18
CA VAL A 43 -9.06 30.32 -2.61
C VAL A 43 -10.26 29.39 -2.46
N ALA A 44 -10.59 28.68 -3.54
CA ALA A 44 -11.53 27.57 -3.54
C ALA A 44 -10.75 26.24 -3.49
N VAL A 45 -11.16 25.37 -2.57
CA VAL A 45 -10.58 24.04 -2.38
C VAL A 45 -11.64 22.96 -2.59
N SER A 46 -11.19 21.77 -2.97
CA SER A 46 -12.00 20.55 -2.96
C SER A 46 -11.24 19.43 -2.27
N GLY A 47 -11.92 18.37 -1.85
CA GLY A 47 -11.26 17.28 -1.15
C GLY A 47 -12.22 16.45 -0.33
N THR A 48 -11.66 15.51 0.41
CA THR A 48 -12.44 14.62 1.26
C THR A 48 -11.80 14.49 2.63
N THR A 49 -12.63 14.14 3.61
CA THR A 49 -12.19 13.62 4.90
C THR A 49 -12.44 12.12 4.98
N GLY A 50 -11.70 11.43 5.83
CA GLY A 50 -11.91 10.02 6.15
C GLY A 50 -11.45 9.67 7.55
N ARG A 51 -11.55 8.40 7.93
CA ARG A 51 -11.05 7.88 9.21
C ARG A 51 -10.00 6.81 9.01
N TRP A 52 -8.86 6.94 9.67
CA TRP A 52 -7.82 5.93 9.67
C TRP A 52 -7.43 5.60 11.11
N MET A 53 -7.67 4.35 11.53
CA MET A 53 -7.27 3.84 12.85
C MET A 53 -7.63 4.79 14.01
N GLY A 54 -8.87 5.30 14.00
CA GLY A 54 -9.39 6.21 15.04
C GLY A 54 -9.15 7.71 14.79
N SER A 55 -8.22 8.09 13.90
CA SER A 55 -7.96 9.49 13.57
C SER A 55 -8.75 9.96 12.35
N THR A 56 -9.15 11.23 12.33
CA THR A 56 -9.68 11.86 11.11
C THR A 56 -8.53 12.34 10.24
N VAL A 57 -8.62 12.05 8.95
CA VAL A 57 -7.65 12.48 7.93
C VAL A 57 -8.34 13.29 6.85
N ALA A 58 -7.60 14.14 6.15
CA ALA A 58 -8.09 14.90 5.01
C ALA A 58 -7.06 14.95 3.87
N SER A 59 -7.56 14.98 2.64
CA SER A 59 -6.78 15.24 1.43
C SER A 59 -7.48 16.32 0.63
N ILE A 60 -6.82 17.47 0.51
CA ILE A 60 -7.39 18.70 -0.03
C ILE A 60 -6.60 19.16 -1.24
N VAL A 61 -7.30 19.60 -2.28
CA VAL A 61 -6.74 20.03 -3.56
C VAL A 61 -7.12 21.49 -3.84
N HIS A 62 -6.16 22.25 -4.34
CA HIS A 62 -6.36 23.56 -4.96
C HIS A 62 -5.56 23.64 -6.26
N GLY A 63 -6.22 23.58 -7.42
CA GLY A 63 -5.52 23.47 -8.69
C GLY A 63 -4.62 22.24 -8.72
N LYS A 64 -3.29 22.45 -8.75
CA LYS A 64 -2.28 21.37 -8.69
C LYS A 64 -1.76 21.09 -7.28
N ASP A 65 -2.14 21.90 -6.29
CA ASP A 65 -1.70 21.74 -4.92
C ASP A 65 -2.45 20.59 -4.25
N VAL A 66 -1.75 19.85 -3.39
CA VAL A 66 -2.30 18.82 -2.52
C VAL A 66 -1.85 19.06 -1.10
N THR A 67 -2.79 19.06 -0.16
CA THR A 67 -2.55 19.21 1.27
C THR A 67 -3.10 17.99 1.99
N LEU A 68 -2.23 17.30 2.73
CA LEU A 68 -2.59 16.14 3.55
C LEU A 68 -2.64 16.57 5.00
N LEU A 69 -3.74 16.26 5.69
CA LEU A 69 -3.93 16.67 7.08
C LEU A 69 -4.40 15.53 7.96
N VAL A 70 -3.97 15.56 9.22
CA VAL A 70 -4.45 14.69 10.29
C VAL A 70 -5.06 15.56 11.36
N LYS A 71 -6.24 15.16 11.87
CA LYS A 71 -6.86 15.78 13.03
C LYS A 71 -6.41 15.04 14.29
N GLY A 72 -5.77 15.77 15.20
CA GLY A 72 -5.54 15.32 16.56
C GLY A 72 -6.83 15.35 17.39
N THR A 73 -6.71 15.53 18.70
CA THR A 73 -7.87 15.60 19.61
C THR A 73 -8.80 16.77 19.28
N SER A 74 -8.23 17.94 18.96
CA SER A 74 -9.01 19.16 18.69
C SER A 74 -8.57 19.94 17.45
N SER A 75 -7.33 19.74 16.97
CA SER A 75 -6.74 20.56 15.91
C SER A 75 -6.25 19.74 14.71
N TRP A 76 -6.34 20.34 13.53
CA TRP A 76 -5.73 19.81 12.31
C TRP A 76 -4.26 20.19 12.24
N SER A 77 -3.43 19.27 11.73
CA SER A 77 -2.04 19.52 11.37
C SER A 77 -1.80 19.10 9.92
N VAL A 78 -1.01 19.90 9.19
CA VAL A 78 -0.53 19.55 7.85
C VAL A 78 0.64 18.58 8.01
N VAL A 79 0.51 17.41 7.38
CA VAL A 79 1.46 16.29 7.54
C VAL A 79 2.19 15.91 6.26
N GLY A 80 1.84 16.54 5.15
CA GLY A 80 2.45 16.32 3.84
C GLY A 80 1.68 17.03 2.73
N GLY A 81 2.23 17.02 1.51
CA GLY A 81 1.61 17.67 0.37
C GLY A 81 2.62 18.22 -0.64
N TRP A 82 2.10 18.97 -1.60
CA TRP A 82 2.87 19.79 -2.53
C TRP A 82 2.05 21.02 -2.89
N TRP A 83 2.71 22.17 -3.05
CA TRP A 83 2.03 23.45 -3.25
C TRP A 83 2.71 24.31 -4.31
N PRO A 84 2.71 23.87 -5.59
CA PRO A 84 3.27 24.65 -6.69
C PRO A 84 2.68 26.06 -6.80
N SER A 85 1.40 26.27 -6.44
CA SER A 85 0.81 27.63 -6.44
C SER A 85 1.50 28.58 -5.45
N MET A 86 2.14 28.04 -4.41
CA MET A 86 2.85 28.77 -3.37
C MET A 86 4.39 28.67 -3.50
N ALA A 87 4.89 28.18 -4.63
CA ALA A 87 6.31 27.90 -4.88
C ALA A 87 6.95 26.93 -3.86
N VAL A 88 6.16 26.01 -3.30
CA VAL A 88 6.66 24.92 -2.44
C VAL A 88 6.47 23.62 -3.20
N TYR A 89 7.56 22.98 -3.60
CA TYR A 89 7.47 21.73 -4.35
C TYR A 89 6.90 20.63 -3.47
N ARG A 90 7.65 20.10 -2.50
CA ARG A 90 7.23 18.99 -1.66
C ARG A 90 8.24 18.79 -0.52
N PRO A 91 7.81 18.53 0.72
CA PRO A 91 8.70 18.01 1.75
C PRO A 91 9.07 16.56 1.43
N ASP A 92 10.25 16.10 1.83
CA ASP A 92 10.66 14.72 1.57
C ASP A 92 9.65 13.73 2.21
N PHE A 93 9.14 12.79 1.41
CA PHE A 93 8.38 11.68 1.98
C PHE A 93 9.41 10.67 2.45
N PRO A 94 9.26 10.15 3.67
CA PRO A 94 10.19 9.16 4.17
C PRO A 94 10.20 7.96 3.22
N THR A 95 11.39 7.43 2.97
CA THR A 95 11.52 6.10 2.37
C THR A 95 10.83 5.11 3.29
N MET A 96 9.95 4.27 2.74
CA MET A 96 9.23 3.25 3.49
C MET A 96 9.20 1.93 2.73
N ARG A 97 9.34 0.84 3.48
CA ARG A 97 9.14 -0.54 3.04
C ARG A 97 7.98 -1.09 3.83
N VAL A 98 6.83 -1.24 3.19
CA VAL A 98 5.60 -1.72 3.81
C VAL A 98 5.38 -3.17 3.44
N LEU A 99 5.19 -4.01 4.43
CA LEU A 99 4.84 -5.40 4.22
C LEU A 99 3.32 -5.55 4.07
N ALA A 100 2.87 -5.87 2.85
CA ALA A 100 1.49 -6.25 2.57
C ALA A 100 1.30 -7.77 2.75
N ILE A 101 0.30 -8.15 3.54
CA ILE A 101 0.04 -9.52 3.95
C ILE A 101 -1.41 -9.91 3.63
N GLY A 102 -1.58 -10.93 2.80
CA GLY A 102 -2.85 -11.60 2.58
C GLY A 102 -2.99 -12.80 3.51
N SER A 103 -3.86 -12.69 4.50
CA SER A 103 -4.17 -13.75 5.46
C SER A 103 -5.19 -14.75 4.90
N ASP A 104 -4.97 -16.04 5.14
CA ASP A 104 -5.92 -17.12 4.76
C ASP A 104 -7.13 -17.26 5.70
N ALA A 105 -7.27 -16.33 6.65
CA ALA A 105 -8.36 -16.25 7.60
C ALA A 105 -9.74 -16.34 6.93
N ARG A 106 -10.57 -17.22 7.50
CA ARG A 106 -11.97 -17.48 7.16
C ARG A 106 -12.92 -16.68 8.07
N PRO A 107 -14.24 -16.64 7.79
CA PRO A 107 -15.20 -15.98 8.68
C PRO A 107 -14.99 -16.37 10.15
N GLY A 108 -14.94 -15.38 11.03
CA GLY A 108 -14.73 -15.56 12.47
C GLY A 108 -13.27 -15.77 12.89
N GLN A 109 -12.32 -15.89 11.95
CA GLN A 109 -10.90 -16.05 12.30
C GLN A 109 -10.17 -14.70 12.38
N PRO A 110 -9.24 -14.52 13.34
CA PRO A 110 -8.42 -13.33 13.43
C PRO A 110 -7.41 -13.27 12.27
N VAL A 111 -7.52 -12.26 11.41
CA VAL A 111 -6.64 -12.09 10.24
C VAL A 111 -5.15 -12.03 10.60
N GLU A 112 -4.80 -11.58 11.80
CA GLU A 112 -3.42 -11.45 12.27
C GLU A 112 -2.84 -12.75 12.88
N LYS A 113 -3.61 -13.84 12.99
CA LYS A 113 -3.14 -15.13 13.56
C LYS A 113 -3.41 -16.34 12.67
N CYS A 114 -3.70 -16.09 11.39
CA CYS A 114 -3.82 -17.12 10.35
C CYS A 114 -2.57 -17.10 9.45
N ARG A 115 -2.51 -17.94 8.41
CA ARG A 115 -1.30 -17.98 7.56
C ARG A 115 -1.24 -16.78 6.63
N GLY A 116 -0.07 -16.16 6.51
CA GLY A 116 0.20 -15.09 5.55
C GLY A 116 0.53 -15.67 4.17
N ASP A 117 -0.49 -15.99 3.38
CA ASP A 117 -0.37 -16.70 2.10
C ASP A 117 -0.06 -15.80 0.89
N ALA A 118 -0.16 -14.48 1.05
CA ALA A 118 0.39 -13.48 0.13
C ALA A 118 1.30 -12.55 0.93
N LEU A 119 2.54 -12.37 0.48
CA LEU A 119 3.55 -11.59 1.19
C LEU A 119 4.28 -10.70 0.17
N HIS A 120 4.14 -9.39 0.30
CA HIS A 120 4.75 -8.43 -0.61
C HIS A 120 5.39 -7.27 0.14
N ILE A 121 6.66 -6.99 -0.15
CA ILE A 121 7.30 -5.74 0.29
C ILE A 121 7.01 -4.68 -0.77
N ILE A 122 6.37 -3.59 -0.37
CA ILE A 122 6.12 -2.42 -1.21
C ILE A 122 7.10 -1.33 -0.79
N GLY A 123 8.01 -0.98 -1.68
CA GLY A 123 8.98 0.09 -1.47
C GLY A 123 8.48 1.41 -2.03
N VAL A 124 8.63 2.47 -1.25
CA VAL A 124 8.42 3.85 -1.67
C VAL A 124 9.59 4.72 -1.21
N ASP A 125 9.94 5.72 -2.01
CA ASP A 125 10.98 6.70 -1.70
C ASP A 125 10.53 8.13 -2.09
N HIS A 126 11.47 9.07 -2.09
CA HIS A 126 11.19 10.46 -2.44
C HIS A 126 10.70 10.67 -3.89
N LYS A 127 10.90 9.72 -4.80
CA LYS A 127 10.42 9.76 -6.20
C LYS A 127 9.11 8.97 -6.40
N GLY A 128 8.56 8.37 -5.34
CA GLY A 128 7.29 7.64 -5.36
C GLY A 128 7.44 6.14 -5.12
N VAL A 129 6.55 5.32 -5.68
CA VAL A 129 6.60 3.87 -5.56
C VAL A 129 7.81 3.31 -6.32
N GLY A 130 8.72 2.70 -5.59
CA GLY A 130 9.96 2.16 -6.13
C GLY A 130 9.87 0.68 -6.52
N GLY A 131 8.88 -0.08 -6.01
CA GLY A 131 8.65 -1.44 -6.49
C GLY A 131 7.85 -2.34 -5.55
N ILE A 132 7.55 -3.54 -6.03
CA ILE A 132 6.88 -4.61 -5.29
C ILE A 132 7.72 -5.87 -5.37
N VAL A 133 8.07 -6.44 -4.21
CA VAL A 133 8.75 -7.74 -4.08
C VAL A 133 7.80 -8.76 -3.49
N GLY A 134 7.38 -9.73 -4.29
CA GLY A 134 6.60 -10.89 -3.82
C GLY A 134 7.51 -11.95 -3.20
N ILE A 135 7.18 -12.40 -1.99
CA ILE A 135 7.89 -13.47 -1.29
C ILE A 135 7.05 -14.75 -1.41
N PRO A 136 7.60 -15.85 -1.93
CA PRO A 136 6.91 -17.13 -1.95
C PRO A 136 6.51 -17.55 -0.53
N ARG A 137 5.23 -17.82 -0.32
CA ARG A 137 4.69 -18.15 1.02
C ARG A 137 5.31 -19.41 1.64
N ASP A 138 5.81 -20.30 0.80
CA ASP A 138 6.41 -21.58 1.16
C ASP A 138 7.94 -21.47 1.34
N SER A 139 8.51 -20.26 1.37
CA SER A 139 9.93 -20.03 1.65
C SER A 139 10.32 -20.59 3.02
N TRP A 140 11.29 -21.50 3.06
CA TRP A 140 11.80 -22.09 4.29
C TRP A 140 12.80 -21.14 4.94
N VAL A 141 12.45 -20.59 6.10
CA VAL A 141 13.21 -19.54 6.78
C VAL A 141 13.23 -19.75 8.30
N PRO A 142 14.24 -19.21 9.01
CA PRO A 142 14.21 -19.14 10.46
C PRO A 142 13.09 -18.19 10.92
N LEU A 143 12.20 -18.67 11.77
CA LEU A 143 11.12 -17.86 12.31
C LEU A 143 11.62 -16.95 13.43
N SER A 144 11.03 -15.76 13.54
CA SER A 144 11.34 -14.86 14.67
C SER A 144 10.89 -15.41 16.03
N SER A 145 9.95 -16.35 16.04
CA SER A 145 9.48 -17.09 17.22
C SER A 145 10.34 -18.32 17.56
N GLY A 146 11.41 -18.60 16.79
CA GLY A 146 12.26 -19.77 16.96
C GLY A 146 11.94 -20.90 15.96
N GLY A 147 12.95 -21.75 15.70
CA GLY A 147 12.86 -22.84 14.73
C GLY A 147 12.86 -22.37 13.27
N ASN A 148 12.65 -23.31 12.35
CA ASN A 148 12.47 -23.04 10.92
C ASN A 148 11.07 -23.48 10.49
N ALA A 149 10.45 -22.73 9.60
CA ALA A 149 9.22 -23.15 8.94
C ALA A 149 9.06 -22.43 7.60
N LYS A 150 7.96 -22.72 6.91
CA LYS A 150 7.48 -21.88 5.82
C LYS A 150 7.14 -20.48 6.35
N VAL A 151 7.56 -19.45 5.62
CA VAL A 151 7.46 -18.05 6.03
C VAL A 151 6.02 -17.62 6.31
N ASN A 152 5.01 -18.22 5.69
CA ASN A 152 3.60 -17.93 5.95
C ASN A 152 3.12 -18.32 7.35
N ALA A 153 3.82 -19.24 8.03
CA ALA A 153 3.51 -19.65 9.39
C ALA A 153 3.95 -18.61 10.43
N ALA A 154 4.83 -17.67 10.07
CA ALA A 154 5.30 -16.64 10.99
C ALA A 154 4.16 -15.75 11.52
N LEU A 155 3.13 -15.50 10.71
CA LEU A 155 1.92 -14.79 11.14
C LEU A 155 1.12 -15.58 12.19
N VAL A 156 1.05 -16.91 12.05
CA VAL A 156 0.37 -17.78 13.03
C VAL A 156 1.08 -17.74 14.38
N PHE A 157 2.40 -17.95 14.37
CA PHE A 157 3.17 -18.12 15.61
C PHE A 157 3.53 -16.81 16.30
N GLY A 158 3.80 -15.75 15.53
CA GLY A 158 4.31 -14.49 16.07
C GLY A 158 3.42 -13.28 15.81
N GLY A 159 2.24 -13.48 15.21
CA GLY A 159 1.37 -12.39 14.78
C GLY A 159 2.03 -11.49 13.75
N ALA A 160 1.46 -10.30 13.54
CA ALA A 160 1.97 -9.33 12.57
C ALA A 160 3.45 -8.96 12.81
N LYS A 161 3.81 -8.69 14.08
CA LYS A 161 5.20 -8.35 14.46
C LYS A 161 6.17 -9.51 14.22
N GLY A 162 5.72 -10.75 14.45
CA GLY A 162 6.52 -11.94 14.18
C GLY A 162 6.72 -12.21 12.69
N GLN A 163 5.69 -11.97 11.87
CA GLN A 163 5.81 -12.03 10.41
C GLN A 163 6.80 -11.00 9.87
N VAL A 164 6.69 -9.75 10.33
CA VAL A 164 7.61 -8.66 9.97
C VAL A 164 9.05 -9.05 10.30
N ARG A 165 9.34 -9.37 11.58
CA ARG A 165 10.71 -9.73 12.00
C ARG A 165 11.28 -10.96 11.29
N THR A 166 10.43 -11.92 10.92
CA THR A 166 10.85 -13.10 10.15
C THR A 166 11.29 -12.69 8.76
N ILE A 167 10.54 -11.81 8.09
CA ILE A 167 10.90 -11.31 6.77
C ILE A 167 12.15 -10.44 6.83
N GLU A 168 12.27 -9.56 7.83
CA GLU A 168 13.49 -8.76 8.02
C GLU A 168 14.73 -9.65 8.18
N LYS A 169 14.66 -10.70 9.00
CA LYS A 169 15.75 -11.67 9.17
C LYS A 169 16.07 -12.44 7.89
N ALA A 170 15.06 -12.84 7.13
CA ALA A 170 15.25 -13.64 5.91
C ALA A 170 15.77 -12.81 4.72
N SER A 171 15.42 -11.52 4.66
CA SER A 171 15.70 -10.64 3.52
C SER A 171 16.81 -9.62 3.77
N GLY A 172 17.10 -9.28 5.02
CA GLY A 172 17.94 -8.14 5.37
C GLY A 172 17.33 -6.78 5.02
N VAL A 173 16.04 -6.72 4.68
CA VAL A 173 15.29 -5.49 4.39
C VAL A 173 14.52 -5.10 5.64
N GLN A 174 14.77 -3.91 6.18
CA GLN A 174 13.99 -3.35 7.29
C GLN A 174 12.58 -3.01 6.81
N ILE A 175 11.58 -3.27 7.65
CA ILE A 175 10.17 -3.03 7.33
C ILE A 175 9.62 -1.93 8.25
N ASP A 176 9.13 -0.85 7.65
CA ASP A 176 8.68 0.35 8.36
C ASP A 176 7.23 0.26 8.83
N GLY A 177 6.47 -0.69 8.28
CA GLY A 177 5.12 -1.00 8.71
C GLY A 177 4.48 -2.14 7.94
N TYR A 178 3.29 -2.54 8.34
CA TYR A 178 2.55 -3.61 7.67
C TYR A 178 1.09 -3.25 7.41
N VAL A 179 0.50 -3.94 6.44
CA VAL A 179 -0.95 -4.02 6.23
C VAL A 179 -1.34 -5.49 6.09
N ILE A 180 -2.38 -5.92 6.79
CA ILE A 180 -2.91 -7.28 6.77
C ILE A 180 -4.37 -7.23 6.35
N THR A 181 -4.75 -8.06 5.38
CA THR A 181 -6.15 -8.25 5.01
C THR A 181 -6.46 -9.74 4.88
N GLY A 182 -7.69 -10.14 5.17
CA GLY A 182 -8.25 -11.44 4.77
C GLY A 182 -8.99 -11.35 3.44
N PHE A 183 -9.69 -12.42 3.06
CA PHE A 183 -10.47 -12.46 1.81
C PHE A 183 -11.63 -11.47 1.75
N TYR A 184 -12.35 -11.28 2.87
CA TYR A 184 -13.45 -10.32 2.94
C TYR A 184 -12.95 -8.89 2.81
N GLY A 185 -11.87 -8.56 3.53
CA GLY A 185 -11.25 -7.24 3.44
C GLY A 185 -10.74 -6.94 2.03
N PHE A 186 -10.07 -7.91 1.39
CA PHE A 186 -9.61 -7.77 0.01
C PHE A 186 -10.77 -7.47 -0.94
N ARG A 187 -11.88 -8.22 -0.81
CA ARG A 187 -13.06 -7.98 -1.63
C ARG A 187 -13.67 -6.60 -1.40
N GLY A 188 -13.82 -6.18 -0.15
CA GLY A 188 -14.33 -4.85 0.21
C GLY A 188 -13.46 -3.71 -0.32
N MET A 189 -12.13 -3.88 -0.32
CA MET A 189 -11.21 -2.92 -0.94
C MET A 189 -11.40 -2.82 -2.46
N VAL A 190 -11.54 -3.96 -3.15
CA VAL A 190 -11.82 -3.97 -4.60
C VAL A 190 -13.17 -3.30 -4.91
N ASP A 191 -14.20 -3.60 -4.11
CA ASP A 191 -15.53 -3.01 -4.28
C ASP A 191 -15.52 -1.50 -3.98
N SER A 192 -14.72 -1.04 -3.00
CA SER A 192 -14.52 0.39 -2.69
C SER A 192 -13.88 1.17 -3.84
N LEU A 193 -13.10 0.50 -4.69
CA LEU A 193 -12.53 1.07 -5.92
C LEU A 193 -13.50 1.00 -7.12
N GLY A 194 -14.67 0.37 -6.97
CA GLY A 194 -15.62 0.11 -8.06
C GLY A 194 -15.18 -1.02 -9.01
N GLY A 195 -14.33 -1.92 -8.52
CA GLY A 195 -13.61 -2.93 -9.30
C GLY A 195 -12.21 -2.46 -9.71
N ILE A 196 -11.47 -3.34 -10.39
CA ILE A 196 -10.10 -3.06 -10.87
C ILE A 196 -9.96 -3.38 -12.35
N ILE A 197 -9.16 -2.58 -13.07
CA ILE A 197 -8.82 -2.85 -14.46
C ILE A 197 -7.54 -3.68 -14.51
N PHE A 198 -7.61 -4.86 -15.13
CA PHE A 198 -6.50 -5.80 -15.25
C PHE A 198 -6.29 -6.19 -16.70
N VAL A 199 -5.05 -6.06 -17.20
CA VAL A 199 -4.69 -6.45 -18.56
C VAL A 199 -4.02 -7.82 -18.52
N ALA A 200 -4.73 -8.86 -18.96
CA ALA A 200 -4.23 -10.22 -18.96
C ALA A 200 -3.56 -10.56 -20.30
N LYS A 201 -2.37 -11.16 -20.26
CA LYS A 201 -1.69 -11.64 -21.47
C LYS A 201 -2.43 -12.81 -22.13
N GLN A 202 -3.05 -13.65 -21.32
CA GLN A 202 -3.77 -14.84 -21.76
C GLN A 202 -5.02 -15.04 -20.91
N SER A 203 -5.97 -15.80 -21.45
CA SER A 203 -7.14 -16.23 -20.69
C SER A 203 -6.73 -17.16 -19.56
N LEU A 204 -7.37 -17.03 -18.40
CA LEU A 204 -7.14 -17.88 -17.24
C LEU A 204 -8.48 -18.34 -16.66
N ARG A 205 -8.54 -19.63 -16.33
CA ARG A 205 -9.66 -20.26 -15.64
C ARG A 205 -9.15 -20.95 -14.37
N SER A 206 -9.99 -21.02 -13.35
CA SER A 206 -9.72 -21.85 -12.17
C SER A 206 -10.02 -23.32 -12.44
N VAL A 207 -9.65 -24.18 -11.48
CA VAL A 207 -9.89 -25.63 -11.52
C VAL A 207 -11.34 -26.05 -11.65
N ASP A 208 -12.28 -25.24 -11.20
CA ASP A 208 -13.72 -25.42 -11.35
C ASP A 208 -14.26 -24.84 -12.68
N ASN A 209 -13.37 -24.58 -13.64
CA ASN A 209 -13.68 -24.01 -14.95
C ASN A 209 -14.32 -22.61 -14.90
N PHE A 210 -14.24 -21.89 -13.78
CA PHE A 210 -14.69 -20.50 -13.70
C PHE A 210 -13.74 -19.58 -14.47
N GLN A 211 -14.30 -18.74 -15.35
CA GLN A 211 -13.51 -17.78 -16.13
C GLN A 211 -13.05 -16.62 -15.23
N ILE A 212 -11.75 -16.57 -14.96
CA ILE A 212 -11.16 -15.51 -14.13
C ILE A 212 -10.92 -14.26 -14.98
N VAL A 213 -10.18 -14.41 -16.09
CA VAL A 213 -9.86 -13.33 -17.05
C VAL A 213 -9.81 -13.87 -18.46
N LYS A 214 -10.16 -13.04 -19.45
CA LYS A 214 -9.86 -13.27 -20.88
C LYS A 214 -8.56 -12.55 -21.25
N ALA A 215 -7.90 -12.96 -22.32
CA ALA A 215 -6.81 -12.15 -22.89
C ALA A 215 -7.28 -10.71 -23.18
N GLY A 216 -6.43 -9.72 -22.89
CA GLY A 216 -6.73 -8.29 -23.02
C GLY A 216 -7.23 -7.62 -21.74
N THR A 217 -7.94 -6.50 -21.89
CA THR A 217 -8.41 -5.66 -20.78
C THR A 217 -9.67 -6.26 -20.13
N ASN A 218 -9.62 -6.46 -18.83
CA ASN A 218 -10.71 -6.98 -18.02
C ASN A 218 -11.06 -5.98 -16.91
N LYS A 219 -12.36 -5.79 -16.64
CA LYS A 219 -12.83 -5.19 -15.40
C LYS A 219 -13.13 -6.30 -14.40
N LEU A 220 -12.30 -6.42 -13.36
CA LEU A 220 -12.48 -7.43 -12.32
C LEU A 220 -13.40 -6.90 -11.22
N THR A 221 -14.37 -7.72 -10.84
CA THR A 221 -15.14 -7.56 -9.61
C THR A 221 -14.32 -8.08 -8.44
N SER A 222 -14.77 -7.85 -7.20
CA SER A 222 -14.11 -8.43 -6.04
C SER A 222 -14.02 -9.96 -6.09
N LYS A 223 -15.00 -10.64 -6.69
CA LYS A 223 -15.00 -12.10 -6.89
C LYS A 223 -13.90 -12.53 -7.88
N THR A 224 -13.84 -11.93 -9.07
CA THR A 224 -12.83 -12.33 -10.08
C THR A 224 -11.42 -11.90 -9.70
N ALA A 225 -11.27 -10.75 -9.04
CA ALA A 225 -9.99 -10.31 -8.48
C ALA A 225 -9.47 -11.30 -7.42
N LEU A 226 -10.35 -11.77 -6.52
CA LEU A 226 -9.96 -12.75 -5.50
C LEU A 226 -9.64 -14.11 -6.12
N ALA A 227 -10.37 -14.52 -7.16
CA ALA A 227 -10.07 -15.74 -7.89
C ALA A 227 -8.68 -15.67 -8.55
N LEU A 228 -8.36 -14.53 -9.20
CA LEU A 228 -7.05 -14.29 -9.79
C LEU A 228 -5.92 -14.31 -8.76
N ALA A 229 -6.14 -13.72 -7.58
CA ALA A 229 -5.17 -13.70 -6.48
C ALA A 229 -4.88 -15.10 -5.89
N ARG A 230 -5.79 -16.07 -6.10
CA ARG A 230 -5.73 -17.40 -5.50
C ARG A 230 -5.29 -18.50 -6.47
N GLU A 231 -5.46 -18.29 -7.77
CA GLU A 231 -5.16 -19.28 -8.79
C GLU A 231 -3.64 -19.54 -8.88
N ARG A 232 -3.26 -20.81 -8.86
CA ARG A 232 -1.87 -21.28 -8.95
C ARG A 232 -1.72 -22.60 -9.70
N LYS A 233 -2.79 -23.36 -9.88
CA LYS A 233 -2.76 -24.72 -10.41
C LYS A 233 -2.62 -24.72 -11.93
N HIS A 234 -3.22 -23.74 -12.60
CA HIS A 234 -3.12 -23.57 -14.06
C HIS A 234 -2.08 -22.55 -14.50
N LEU A 235 -1.24 -22.06 -13.57
CA LEU A 235 -0.15 -21.16 -13.91
C LEU A 235 1.12 -21.97 -14.20
N PRO A 236 1.84 -21.70 -15.30
CA PRO A 236 3.07 -22.43 -15.65
C PRO A 236 4.11 -22.47 -14.52
N ASN A 237 4.23 -21.36 -13.78
CA ASN A 237 5.17 -21.23 -12.67
C ASN A 237 4.50 -21.38 -11.29
N GLY A 238 3.34 -22.03 -11.24
CA GLY A 238 2.65 -22.36 -9.99
C GLY A 238 2.46 -21.17 -9.04
N ASP A 239 2.96 -21.33 -7.82
CA ASP A 239 2.86 -20.34 -6.75
C ASP A 239 3.61 -19.03 -7.06
N PHE A 240 4.72 -19.09 -7.80
CA PHE A 240 5.44 -17.89 -8.25
C PHE A 240 4.59 -17.06 -9.20
N GLY A 241 3.88 -17.72 -10.13
CA GLY A 241 2.92 -17.06 -11.01
C GLY A 241 1.77 -16.40 -10.22
N ARG A 242 1.28 -17.07 -9.16
CA ARG A 242 0.26 -16.50 -8.29
C ARG A 242 0.77 -15.26 -7.56
N SER A 243 1.98 -15.31 -7.00
CA SER A 243 2.59 -14.16 -6.33
C SER A 243 2.79 -12.98 -7.30
N ALA A 244 3.16 -13.25 -8.56
CA ALA A 244 3.27 -12.24 -9.60
C ALA A 244 1.91 -11.59 -9.90
N ASN A 245 0.84 -12.39 -10.06
CA ASN A 245 -0.52 -11.88 -10.25
C ASN A 245 -0.99 -11.03 -9.06
N GLN A 246 -0.63 -11.40 -7.83
CA GLN A 246 -0.94 -10.60 -6.64
C GLN A 246 -0.25 -9.23 -6.69
N GLY A 247 1.02 -9.17 -7.11
CA GLY A 247 1.72 -7.90 -7.34
C GLY A 247 1.07 -7.04 -8.44
N GLU A 248 0.62 -7.66 -9.53
CA GLU A 248 -0.12 -6.94 -10.59
C GLU A 248 -1.50 -6.46 -10.13
N LEU A 249 -2.17 -7.19 -9.23
CA LEU A 249 -3.41 -6.75 -8.61
C LEU A 249 -3.19 -5.52 -7.70
N ILE A 250 -2.08 -5.48 -6.96
CA ILE A 250 -1.69 -4.30 -6.17
C ILE A 250 -1.49 -3.09 -7.11
N LYS A 251 -0.73 -3.26 -8.21
CA LYS A 251 -0.53 -2.21 -9.23
C LYS A 251 -1.84 -1.75 -9.87
N ALA A 252 -2.73 -2.68 -10.21
CA ALA A 252 -4.05 -2.35 -10.75
C ALA A 252 -4.87 -1.51 -9.75
N GLY A 253 -4.82 -1.85 -8.45
CA GLY A 253 -5.42 -1.05 -7.38
C GLY A 253 -4.83 0.37 -7.30
N MET A 254 -3.50 0.49 -7.40
CA MET A 254 -2.81 1.80 -7.44
C MET A 254 -3.28 2.66 -8.63
N VAL A 255 -3.40 2.07 -9.82
CA VAL A 255 -3.93 2.76 -11.02
C VAL A 255 -5.36 3.24 -10.79
N MET A 256 -6.23 2.43 -10.17
CA MET A 256 -7.60 2.84 -9.86
C MET A 256 -7.64 3.99 -8.84
N ALA A 257 -6.82 3.93 -7.79
CA ALA A 257 -6.70 5.02 -6.81
C ALA A 257 -6.19 6.32 -7.44
N GLN A 258 -5.22 6.23 -8.36
CA GLN A 258 -4.74 7.40 -9.12
C GLN A 258 -5.83 8.03 -9.97
N LYS A 259 -6.63 7.21 -10.68
CA LYS A 259 -7.75 7.70 -11.51
C LYS A 259 -8.80 8.47 -10.72
N LEU A 260 -9.02 8.11 -9.46
CA LEU A 260 -9.93 8.84 -8.56
C LEU A 260 -9.37 10.21 -8.11
N GLY A 261 -8.06 10.39 -8.22
CA GLY A 261 -7.36 11.64 -7.91
C GLY A 261 -7.09 11.86 -6.41
N PRO A 262 -6.13 12.73 -6.07
CA PRO A 262 -5.68 12.94 -4.69
C PRO A 262 -6.78 13.46 -3.76
N ALA A 263 -7.76 14.20 -4.29
CA ALA A 263 -8.91 14.69 -3.51
C ALA A 263 -9.72 13.57 -2.84
N GLN A 264 -9.73 12.35 -3.41
CA GLN A 264 -10.48 11.20 -2.90
C GLN A 264 -9.68 10.33 -1.93
N LEU A 265 -8.38 10.59 -1.77
CA LEU A 265 -7.47 9.74 -1.01
C LEU A 265 -7.92 9.51 0.44
N ALA A 266 -8.32 10.57 1.16
CA ALA A 266 -8.78 10.43 2.54
C ALA A 266 -10.06 9.59 2.65
N ARG A 267 -11.01 9.78 1.73
CA ARG A 267 -12.22 8.95 1.66
C ARG A 267 -11.88 7.48 1.41
N LEU A 268 -10.99 7.20 0.46
CA LEU A 268 -10.55 5.84 0.14
C LEU A 268 -9.87 5.18 1.33
N LEU A 269 -9.00 5.88 2.05
CA LEU A 269 -8.40 5.38 3.29
C LEU A 269 -9.46 5.04 4.34
N GLY A 270 -10.51 5.85 4.45
CA GLY A 270 -11.66 5.57 5.31
C GLY A 270 -12.37 4.26 4.98
N LEU A 271 -12.61 4.02 3.70
CA LEU A 271 -13.26 2.80 3.22
C LEU A 271 -12.35 1.57 3.41
N MET A 272 -11.09 1.67 2.98
CA MET A 272 -10.11 0.59 3.07
C MET A 272 -9.70 0.25 4.50
N GLY A 273 -9.64 1.24 5.40
CA GLY A 273 -9.22 1.05 6.79
C GLY A 273 -10.13 0.08 7.57
N SER A 274 -11.40 -0.04 7.20
CA SER A 274 -12.34 -1.02 7.77
C SER A 274 -12.11 -2.47 7.32
N HIS A 275 -11.21 -2.67 6.35
CA HIS A 275 -10.97 -3.94 5.69
C HIS A 275 -9.58 -4.51 5.99
N LEU A 276 -8.78 -3.85 6.83
CA LEU A 276 -7.40 -4.23 7.11
C LEU A 276 -7.00 -3.99 8.56
N ALA A 277 -5.97 -4.71 9.01
CA ALA A 277 -5.19 -4.40 10.21
C ALA A 277 -3.83 -3.82 9.78
N THR A 278 -3.26 -2.89 10.55
CA THR A 278 -2.03 -2.18 10.17
C THR A 278 -1.31 -1.57 11.36
N SER A 279 0.01 -1.39 11.21
CA SER A 279 0.81 -0.54 12.11
C SER A 279 0.99 0.90 11.60
N LEU A 280 0.49 1.23 10.40
CA LEU A 280 0.73 2.52 9.78
C LEU A 280 -0.09 3.61 10.49
N THR A 281 0.61 4.63 10.96
CA THR A 281 -0.02 5.85 11.48
C THR A 281 -0.77 6.61 10.39
N PRO A 282 -1.72 7.51 10.74
CA PRO A 282 -2.40 8.35 9.77
C PRO A 282 -1.45 9.15 8.87
N THR A 283 -0.37 9.70 9.43
CA THR A 283 0.66 10.43 8.65
C THR A 283 1.38 9.51 7.68
N GLN A 284 1.82 8.33 8.15
CA GLN A 284 2.53 7.36 7.31
C GLN A 284 1.67 6.89 6.14
N VAL A 285 0.40 6.53 6.38
CA VAL A 285 -0.47 6.04 5.28
C VAL A 285 -0.81 7.15 4.29
N LEU A 286 -1.01 8.39 4.76
CA LEU A 286 -1.26 9.54 3.87
C LEU A 286 -0.06 9.77 2.96
N ASN A 287 1.15 9.84 3.51
CA ASN A 287 2.37 10.07 2.73
C ASN A 287 2.68 8.87 1.80
N LEU A 288 2.50 7.64 2.27
CA LEU A 288 2.62 6.42 1.46
C LEU A 288 1.69 6.46 0.25
N CYS A 289 0.40 6.73 0.45
CA CYS A 289 -0.58 6.77 -0.63
C CYS A 289 -0.44 8.02 -1.51
N ALA A 290 0.06 9.13 -0.96
CA ALA A 290 0.36 10.31 -1.76
C ALA A 290 1.53 10.09 -2.72
N SER A 291 2.49 9.22 -2.35
CA SER A 291 3.61 8.81 -3.21
C SER A 291 3.14 8.17 -4.53
N LEU A 292 1.93 7.58 -4.56
CA LEU A 292 1.29 7.08 -5.77
C LEU A 292 1.20 8.16 -6.84
N TYR A 293 0.79 9.39 -6.49
CA TYR A 293 0.60 10.47 -7.47
C TYR A 293 1.91 11.07 -7.99
N LEU A 294 3.05 10.62 -7.45
CA LEU A 294 4.39 10.95 -7.95
C LEU A 294 4.93 9.90 -8.92
N SER A 295 4.20 8.79 -9.12
CA SER A 295 4.67 7.61 -9.87
C SER A 295 3.90 7.34 -11.15
N ASP A 296 4.59 6.83 -12.15
CA ASP A 296 3.99 6.10 -13.25
C ASP A 296 3.69 4.67 -12.79
N THR A 297 2.49 4.44 -12.26
CA THR A 297 2.11 3.15 -11.64
C THR A 297 2.12 1.98 -12.63
N ALA A 298 1.98 2.26 -13.93
CA ALA A 298 2.10 1.23 -14.97
C ALA A 298 3.55 0.70 -15.09
N LYS A 299 4.54 1.52 -14.73
CA LYS A 299 5.97 1.19 -14.79
C LYS A 299 6.56 0.73 -13.45
N VAL A 300 5.76 0.65 -12.39
CA VAL A 300 6.23 0.15 -11.09
C VAL A 300 6.74 -1.29 -11.26
N PRO A 301 8.02 -1.57 -10.95
CA PRO A 301 8.58 -2.90 -11.07
C PRO A 301 7.92 -3.85 -10.07
N ASN A 302 7.62 -5.05 -10.53
CA ASN A 302 7.06 -6.14 -9.73
C ASN A 302 7.92 -7.38 -9.96
N ARG A 303 8.56 -7.88 -8.90
CA ARG A 303 9.43 -9.07 -8.95
C ARG A 303 9.01 -10.05 -7.88
N VAL A 304 8.93 -11.33 -8.22
CA VAL A 304 8.80 -12.40 -7.23
C VAL A 304 10.19 -12.94 -6.95
N VAL A 305 10.52 -13.06 -5.67
CA VAL A 305 11.81 -13.59 -5.23
C VAL A 305 11.98 -15.01 -5.78
N PRO A 306 13.07 -15.30 -6.51
CA PRO A 306 13.32 -16.64 -7.03
C PRO A 306 13.71 -17.60 -5.91
N GLY A 307 13.49 -18.89 -6.11
CA GLY A 307 13.96 -19.92 -5.20
C GLY A 307 13.83 -21.31 -5.79
N ALA A 308 14.65 -22.24 -5.29
CA ALA A 308 14.59 -23.64 -5.70
C ALA A 308 13.47 -24.37 -4.94
N ILE A 309 12.78 -25.28 -5.62
CA ILE A 309 11.85 -26.19 -4.93
C ILE A 309 12.66 -27.26 -4.22
N GLY A 310 12.33 -27.52 -2.96
CA GLY A 310 12.97 -28.57 -2.18
C GLY A 310 12.02 -29.20 -1.16
N THR A 311 12.55 -30.11 -0.36
CA THR A 311 11.83 -30.76 0.73
C THR A 311 12.54 -30.50 2.06
N ARG A 312 11.76 -30.11 3.07
CA ARG A 312 12.20 -29.98 4.46
C ARG A 312 11.09 -30.53 5.35
N GLU A 313 11.45 -31.40 6.28
CA GLU A 313 10.51 -31.98 7.25
C GLU A 313 9.24 -32.56 6.58
N GLY A 314 9.42 -33.28 5.46
CA GLY A 314 8.32 -33.88 4.69
C GLY A 314 7.45 -32.89 3.90
N GLN A 315 7.77 -31.60 3.89
CA GLN A 315 7.01 -30.57 3.20
C GLN A 315 7.75 -30.06 1.96
N SER A 316 7.02 -29.82 0.87
CA SER A 316 7.54 -29.04 -0.26
C SER A 316 7.69 -27.57 0.14
N VAL A 317 8.87 -27.01 -0.09
CA VAL A 317 9.28 -25.66 0.32
C VAL A 317 10.01 -24.93 -0.81
N VAL A 318 10.13 -23.62 -0.67
CA VAL A 318 11.00 -22.78 -1.51
C VAL A 318 12.29 -22.48 -0.73
N LEU A 319 13.43 -22.82 -1.31
CA LEU A 319 14.76 -22.52 -0.76
C LEU A 319 15.28 -21.23 -1.40
N LEU A 320 15.47 -20.20 -0.57
CA LEU A 320 15.97 -18.90 -1.01
C LEU A 320 17.49 -18.94 -1.14
N GLY A 321 18.00 -18.58 -2.32
CA GLY A 321 19.44 -18.56 -2.64
C GLY A 321 20.01 -17.16 -2.87
N SER A 322 21.19 -17.07 -3.49
CA SER A 322 21.86 -15.79 -3.77
C SER A 322 21.03 -14.83 -4.62
N GLN A 323 20.31 -15.33 -5.63
CA GLN A 323 19.41 -14.51 -6.46
C GLN A 323 18.26 -13.90 -5.66
N ALA A 324 17.75 -14.62 -4.65
CA ALA A 324 16.76 -14.09 -3.73
C ALA A 324 17.33 -12.92 -2.93
N GLN A 325 18.54 -13.09 -2.40
CA GLN A 325 19.23 -12.05 -1.63
C GLN A 325 19.57 -10.83 -2.49
N SER A 326 19.93 -11.00 -3.76
CA SER A 326 20.09 -9.87 -4.69
C SER A 326 18.79 -9.11 -4.87
N THR A 327 17.66 -9.81 -5.08
CA THR A 327 16.34 -9.17 -5.24
C THR A 327 15.93 -8.40 -3.98
N PHE A 328 16.24 -8.92 -2.79
CA PHE A 328 16.01 -8.21 -1.53
C PHE A 328 16.92 -7.01 -1.36
N SER A 329 18.20 -7.12 -1.73
CA SER A 329 19.16 -6.02 -1.61
C SER A 329 18.74 -4.83 -2.47
N ASP A 330 18.19 -5.06 -3.66
CA ASP A 330 17.62 -3.99 -4.51
C ASP A 330 16.52 -3.21 -3.77
N MET A 331 15.79 -3.82 -2.83
CA MET A 331 14.68 -3.15 -2.13
C MET A 331 15.11 -2.38 -0.88
N LYS A 332 16.39 -2.38 -0.48
CA LYS A 332 16.84 -1.75 0.77
C LYS A 332 16.54 -0.25 0.83
N ASP A 333 16.69 0.43 -0.31
CA ASP A 333 16.44 1.87 -0.47
C ASP A 333 15.02 2.18 -0.95
N GLY A 334 14.13 1.16 -0.94
CA GLY A 334 12.73 1.28 -1.33
C GLY A 334 12.47 1.25 -2.84
N ARG A 335 13.46 0.89 -3.68
CA ARG A 335 13.34 0.92 -5.15
C ARG A 335 14.01 -0.26 -5.85
N LEU A 336 13.22 -1.06 -6.57
CA LEU A 336 13.76 -2.18 -7.34
C LEU A 336 14.49 -1.74 -8.60
N GLY A 337 15.74 -2.18 -8.75
CA GLY A 337 16.56 -1.91 -9.93
C GLY A 337 17.07 -0.47 -10.02
N ALA A 338 17.29 0.17 -8.87
CA ALA A 338 18.04 1.41 -8.77
C ALA A 338 19.53 1.21 -9.10
#